data_AF-A0A3N5JW76-F1
#
_entry.id   AF-A0A3N5JW76-F1
#
_cell.length_a   1.000
_cell.length_b   1.000
_cell.length_c   1.000
_cell.angle_alpha   90.00
_cell.angle_beta   90.00
_cell.angle_gamma   90.00
#
_symmetry.space_group_name_H-M   'P 1'
#
loop_
_entity.id
_entity.type
_entity.pdbx_description
1 polymer ?
#
loop_
_entity_poly.entity_id
_entity_poly.type
_entity_poly.pdbx_seq_one_letter_code
_entity_poly.pdbx_strand_id
1 'polypeptide(L)' 'MPAASAEAIERHPHLAEPTRPGWVRVDLHSHTMWSGDCTTTPDEVEEAVVASGVDVLCITDHNAIRGAVELASQLPCR' A
#
# COMPACT_ATOMS: atom_id res chain seq x y z
N MET A 1 12.00 -2.48 -0.87
CA MET A 1 11.26 -1.42 -1.57
C MET A 1 12.01 -0.10 -1.46
N PRO A 2 11.76 0.89 -2.34
CA PRO A 2 12.35 2.22 -2.19
C PRO A 2 11.95 2.86 -0.85
N ALA A 3 12.74 3.83 -0.38
CA ALA A 3 12.37 4.64 0.79
C ALA A 3 11.11 5.48 0.48
N ALA A 4 10.35 5.83 1.52
CA ALA A 4 9.18 6.68 1.39
C ALA A 4 9.55 8.06 0.79
N SER A 5 8.65 8.62 -0.02
CA SER A 5 8.80 9.96 -0.58
C SER A 5 8.71 11.04 0.50
N ALA A 6 9.28 12.22 0.24
CA ALA A 6 9.21 13.34 1.18
C ALA A 6 7.76 13.75 1.49
N GLU A 7 6.88 13.72 0.49
CA GLU A 7 5.45 14.02 0.65
C GLU A 7 4.73 12.98 1.50
N ALA A 8 5.04 11.69 1.31
CA ALA A 8 4.49 10.62 2.15
C ALA A 8 4.98 10.75 3.60
N ILE A 9 6.24 11.13 3.82
CA ILE A 9 6.80 11.41 5.15
C ILE A 9 6.12 12.62 5.80
N GLU A 10 5.83 13.68 5.04
CA GLU A 10 5.12 14.85 5.56
C GLU A 10 3.73 14.48 6.10
N ARG A 11 2.98 13.65 5.36
CA ARG A 11 1.68 13.13 5.81
C ARG A 11 1.80 12.11 6.93
N HIS A 12 2.81 11.25 6.88
CA HIS A 12 3.03 10.13 7.78
C HIS A 12 4.47 10.12 8.30
N PRO A 13 4.80 10.93 9.33
CA PRO A 13 6.17 11.10 9.80
C PRO A 13 6.87 9.81 10.22
N HIS A 14 6.12 8.80 10.66
CA HIS A 14 6.66 7.48 11.04
C HIS A 14 7.28 6.71 9.86
N LEU A 15 7.03 7.11 8.60
CA LEU A 15 7.66 6.51 7.42
C LEU A 15 9.14 6.91 7.28
N ALA A 16 9.58 8.00 7.93
CA ALA A 16 10.99 8.39 7.97
C ALA A 16 11.83 7.48 8.89
N GLU A 17 11.18 6.73 9.79
CA GLU A 17 11.89 5.84 10.68
C GLU A 17 12.45 4.63 9.90
N PRO A 18 13.74 4.29 10.10
CA PRO A 18 14.33 3.15 9.44
C PRO A 18 13.70 1.85 9.94
N THR A 19 13.38 0.96 9.00
CA THR A 19 12.93 -0.39 9.34
C THR A 19 14.06 -1.15 10.05
N ARG A 20 13.73 -1.82 11.16
CA ARG A 20 14.71 -2.62 11.91
C ARG A 20 15.29 -3.73 11.03
N PRO A 21 16.56 -4.15 11.23
CA PRO A 21 17.12 -5.28 10.51
C PRO A 21 16.24 -6.53 10.63
N GLY A 22 15.89 -7.14 9.49
CA GLY A 22 15.04 -8.34 9.43
C GLY A 22 13.53 -8.09 9.50
N TRP A 23 13.08 -6.84 9.61
CA TRP A 23 11.66 -6.47 9.61
C TRP A 23 11.22 -5.95 8.24
N VAL A 24 9.91 -5.98 7.98
CA VAL A 24 9.26 -5.39 6.81
C VAL A 24 8.14 -4.46 7.27
N ARG A 25 7.83 -3.43 6.48
CA ARG A 25 6.68 -2.56 6.72
C ARG A 25 5.45 -3.11 5.99
N VAL A 26 4.36 -3.27 6.73
CA VAL A 26 3.13 -3.90 6.22
C VAL A 26 1.96 -2.96 6.46
N ASP A 27 1.15 -2.72 5.44
CA ASP A 27 -0.22 -2.25 5.60
C ASP A 27 -1.15 -3.46 5.61
N LEU A 28 -1.89 -3.64 6.72
CA LEU A 28 -2.72 -4.81 6.97
C LEU A 28 -4.21 -4.59 6.64
N HIS A 29 -4.61 -3.37 6.28
CA HIS A 29 -6.03 -3.06 6.10
C HIS A 29 -6.22 -1.90 5.14
N SER A 30 -6.41 -2.23 3.87
CA SER A 30 -6.63 -1.26 2.80
C SER A 30 -7.78 -1.68 1.90
N HIS A 31 -8.56 -0.70 1.48
CA HIS A 31 -9.72 -0.88 0.61
C HIS A 31 -9.44 -0.23 -0.74
N THR A 32 -9.96 -0.84 -1.80
CA THR A 32 -9.88 -0.36 -3.18
C THR A 32 -11.27 -0.02 -3.70
N MET A 33 -11.35 0.52 -4.92
CA MET A 33 -12.63 0.79 -5.57
C MET A 33 -13.57 -0.44 -5.71
N TRP A 34 -13.04 -1.65 -5.58
CA TRP A 34 -13.85 -2.87 -5.59
C TRP A 34 -14.55 -3.19 -4.27
N SER A 35 -14.20 -2.49 -3.19
CA SER A 35 -14.83 -2.62 -1.87
C SER A 35 -16.26 -2.02 -1.81
N GLY A 36 -16.59 -1.11 -2.73
CA GLY A 36 -17.90 -0.44 -2.78
C GLY A 36 -18.07 0.72 -1.79
N ASP A 37 -17.20 0.84 -0.80
CA ASP A 37 -17.09 1.99 0.13
C ASP A 37 -15.87 2.89 -0.15
N CYS A 38 -14.95 2.44 -0.99
CA CYS A 38 -13.74 3.15 -1.37
C CYS A 38 -13.79 3.52 -2.86
N THR A 39 -13.11 4.61 -3.23
CA THR A 39 -13.01 5.09 -4.62
C THR A 39 -11.60 5.01 -5.18
N THR A 40 -10.61 4.56 -4.39
CA THR A 40 -9.21 4.51 -4.80
C THR A 40 -9.00 3.52 -5.93
N THR A 41 -8.54 4.03 -7.06
CA THR A 41 -8.28 3.30 -8.30
C THR A 41 -6.99 2.49 -8.24
N PRO A 42 -6.80 1.49 -9.13
CA PRO A 42 -5.56 0.73 -9.23
C PRO A 42 -4.29 1.58 -9.30
N ASP A 43 -4.30 2.60 -10.17
CA ASP A 43 -3.15 3.49 -10.38
C ASP A 43 -2.84 4.28 -9.09
N GLU A 44 -3.88 4.78 -8.41
CA GLU A 44 -3.72 5.49 -7.12
C GLU A 44 -3.19 4.57 -6.01
N VAL A 45 -3.57 3.28 -6.01
CA VAL A 45 -2.99 2.28 -5.08
C VAL A 45 -1.50 2.10 -5.37
N GLU A 46 -1.12 1.95 -6.64
CA GLU A 46 0.29 1.80 -7.03
C GLU A 46 1.11 3.03 -6.63
N GLU A 47 0.60 4.22 -6.93
CA GLU A 47 1.22 5.49 -6.53
C GLU A 47 1.42 5.57 -5.01
N ALA A 48 0.40 5.18 -4.23
CA ALA A 48 0.48 5.16 -2.77
C ALA A 48 1.51 4.13 -2.25
N VAL A 49 1.59 2.94 -2.85
CA VAL A 49 2.58 1.91 -2.51
C VAL A 49 4.00 2.41 -2.78
N VAL A 50 4.23 3.00 -3.95
CA VAL A 50 5.54 3.54 -4.33
C VAL A 50 5.93 4.70 -3.42
N ALA A 51 5.00 5.63 -3.16
CA ALA A 51 5.26 6.80 -2.33
C ALA A 51 5.51 6.44 -0.86
N SER A 52 4.79 5.46 -0.32
CA SER A 52 4.95 5.04 1.08
C SER A 52 6.14 4.12 1.31
N GLY A 53 6.63 3.44 0.27
CA GLY A 53 7.71 2.46 0.39
C GLY A 53 7.34 1.26 1.26
N VAL A 54 6.05 0.90 1.35
CA VAL A 54 5.61 -0.30 2.08
C VAL A 54 6.14 -1.55 1.40
N ASP A 55 6.54 -2.55 2.19
CA ASP A 55 7.08 -3.80 1.68
C ASP A 55 5.98 -4.82 1.37
N VAL A 56 4.84 -4.73 2.06
CA VAL A 56 3.68 -5.64 1.93
C VAL A 56 2.39 -4.84 2.03
N LEU A 57 1.42 -5.10 1.15
CA LEU A 57 0.08 -4.54 1.20
C LEU A 57 -0.99 -5.64 1.26
N CYS A 58 -1.84 -5.60 2.28
CA CYS A 58 -3.04 -6.43 2.36
C CYS A 58 -4.26 -5.65 1.87
N ILE A 59 -4.81 -6.07 0.72
CA ILE A 59 -6.10 -5.59 0.23
C ILE A 59 -7.23 -6.38 0.91
N THR A 60 -8.11 -5.68 1.60
CA THR A 60 -9.17 -6.23 2.45
C THR A 60 -10.55 -5.64 2.09
N ASP A 61 -10.87 -5.62 0.81
CA ASP A 61 -12.14 -5.10 0.30
C ASP A 61 -13.37 -5.78 0.96
N HIS A 62 -14.46 -5.03 1.11
CA HIS A 62 -15.72 -5.55 1.66
C HIS A 62 -16.35 -6.61 0.76
N ASN A 63 -16.33 -7.86 1.24
CA ASN A 63 -16.93 -9.02 0.56
C ASN A 63 -16.41 -9.23 -0.88
N ALA A 64 -15.23 -8.72 -1.18
CA ALA A 64 -14.61 -8.80 -2.51
C ALA A 64 -13.13 -9.14 -2.38
N ILE A 65 -12.60 -9.79 -3.41
CA ILE A 65 -11.17 -10.10 -3.52
C ILE A 65 -10.60 -9.67 -4.88
N ARG A 66 -11.39 -8.95 -5.69
CA ARG A 66 -10.99 -8.58 -7.05
C ARG A 66 -9.77 -7.66 -7.03
N GLY A 67 -9.75 -6.65 -6.15
CA GLY A 67 -8.58 -5.78 -5.99
C GLY A 67 -7.33 -6.58 -5.62
N ALA A 68 -7.45 -7.49 -4.65
CA ALA A 68 -6.33 -8.35 -4.23
C ALA A 68 -5.79 -9.22 -5.38
N VAL A 69 -6.66 -9.84 -6.19
CA VAL A 69 -6.24 -10.72 -7.28
C VAL A 69 -5.63 -9.94 -8.44
N GLU A 70 -6.23 -8.81 -8.84
CA GLU A 70 -5.76 -8.04 -9.99
C GLU A 70 -4.44 -7.31 -9.70
N LEU A 71 -4.30 -6.74 -8.51
CA LEU A 71 -3.13 -5.94 -8.13
C LEU A 71 -1.91 -6.78 -7.71
N ALA A 72 -2.08 -8.05 -7.32
CA ALA A 72 -0.98 -8.91 -6.86
C ALA A 72 0.17 -9.07 -7.86
N SER A 73 -0.10 -8.99 -9.16
CA SER A 73 0.94 -9.04 -10.21
C SER A 73 1.38 -7.68 -10.74
N GLN A 74 0.73 -6.60 -10.30
CA GLN A 74 0.94 -5.24 -10.80
C GLN A 74 1.78 -4.41 -9.83
N LEU A 75 1.52 -4.55 -8.53
CA LEU A 75 2.18 -3.74 -7.51
C LEU A 75 3.65 -4.13 -7.33
N PRO A 76 4.52 -3.15 -7.02
CA PRO A 76 5.94 -3.41 -6.76
C PRO A 76 6.20 -3.98 -5.34
N CYS A 77 5.21 -4.00 -4.46
CA CYS A 77 5.28 -4.64 -3.14
C CYS A 77 4.83 -6.10 -3.17
N ARG A 78 4.91 -6.76 -2.01
CA ARG A 78 4.34 -8.10 -1.79
C ARG A 78 2.88 -8.05 -1.37
#